data_AF-A0A529HTE5-F1
#
_entry.id   AF-A0A529HTE5-F1
#
_cell.length_a   1.000
_cell.length_b   1.000
_cell.length_c   1.000
_cell.angle_alpha   90.00
_cell.angle_beta   90.00
_cell.angle_gamma   90.00
#
_symmetry.space_group_name_H-M   'P 1'
#
loop_
_entity.id
_entity.type
_entity.pdbx_description
1 polymer ?
#
loop_
_entity_poly.entity_id
_entity_poly.type
_entity_poly.pdbx_seq_one_letter_code
_entity_poly.pdbx_strand_id
1 'polypeptide(L)'
;MASFHVIAGASETLEHTRVRKIGLSDLFDALRRGVDDFMVKPSHIVFLCMIYPLVGVVLATWTSGANALPLLFPLVSGFALIGPFAAIGLYEI
;
A
#
# COMPACT_ATOMS: atom_id res chain seq x y z
N MET A 1 -26.80 -28.24 42.92
CA MET A 1 -25.40 -28.70 42.82
C MET A 1 -24.87 -28.20 41.50
N ALA A 2 -24.03 -27.15 41.51
CA ALA A 2 -23.51 -26.53 40.29
C ALA A 2 -22.24 -27.28 39.82
N SER A 3 -22.24 -27.75 38.58
CA SER A 3 -21.10 -28.43 37.96
C SER A 3 -20.06 -27.39 37.56
N PHE A 4 -18.94 -27.36 38.29
CA PHE A 4 -17.81 -26.48 38.03
C PHE A 4 -16.95 -27.15 36.95
N HIS A 5 -17.13 -26.74 35.70
CA HIS A 5 -16.32 -27.22 34.58
C HIS A 5 -14.96 -26.51 34.61
N VAL A 6 -14.01 -27.08 35.36
CA VAL A 6 -12.61 -26.65 35.34
C VAL A 6 -12.00 -27.14 34.04
N ILE A 7 -11.59 -26.22 33.16
CA ILE A 7 -10.67 -26.53 32.07
C ILE A 7 -9.29 -26.74 32.70
N ALA A 8 -9.09 -27.89 33.35
CA ALA A 8 -7.79 -28.37 33.79
C ALA A 8 -7.09 -29.06 32.61
N GLY A 9 -6.85 -28.27 31.56
CA GLY A 9 -6.20 -28.71 30.31
C GLY A 9 -4.97 -27.89 29.99
N ALA A 10 -4.37 -27.21 30.97
CA ALA A 10 -3.07 -26.58 30.80
C ALA A 10 -2.01 -27.69 30.85
N SER A 11 -1.76 -28.34 29.71
CA SER A 11 -0.50 -29.04 29.50
C SER A 11 0.62 -28.06 29.89
N GLU A 12 1.48 -28.42 30.85
CA GLU A 12 2.63 -27.62 31.33
C GLU A 12 3.74 -27.47 30.27
N THR A 13 3.40 -27.64 29.00
CA THR A 13 4.25 -27.29 27.88
C THR A 13 3.71 -25.98 27.35
N LEU A 14 4.31 -24.88 27.81
CA LEU A 14 4.25 -23.62 27.07
C LEU A 14 4.85 -23.92 25.69
N GLU A 15 4.00 -24.22 24.71
CA GLU A 15 4.36 -24.30 23.29
C GLU A 15 5.01 -22.97 22.93
N HIS A 16 6.33 -22.91 23.09
CA HIS A 16 7.10 -21.70 22.90
C HIS A 16 7.03 -21.40 21.42
N THR A 17 6.17 -20.44 21.05
CA THR A 17 5.98 -20.06 19.65
C THR A 17 7.35 -19.67 19.10
N ARG A 18 7.89 -20.50 18.22
CA ARG A 18 9.21 -20.28 17.65
C ARG A 18 9.15 -19.03 16.78
N VAL A 19 9.69 -17.92 17.29
CA VAL A 19 9.84 -16.69 16.53
C VAL A 19 10.78 -16.95 15.35
N ARG A 20 10.23 -16.90 14.13
CA ARG A 20 11.02 -17.03 12.89
C ARG A 20 11.74 -15.72 12.61
N LYS A 21 12.99 -15.81 12.17
CA LYS A 21 13.73 -14.65 11.67
C LYS A 21 13.29 -14.38 10.23
N ILE A 22 12.85 -13.16 9.95
CA ILE A 22 12.46 -12.72 8.62
C ILE A 22 13.72 -12.33 7.84
N GLY A 23 13.90 -12.92 6.66
CA GLY A 23 14.95 -12.58 5.71
C GLY A 23 14.45 -11.74 4.54
N LEU A 24 15.38 -11.30 3.68
CA LEU A 24 15.03 -10.58 2.45
C LEU A 24 14.18 -11.44 1.49
N SER A 25 14.38 -12.76 1.46
CA SER A 25 13.59 -13.68 0.65
C SER A 25 12.10 -13.66 1.01
N ASP A 26 11.78 -13.53 2.31
CA ASP A 26 10.40 -13.48 2.78
C ASP A 26 9.71 -12.19 2.33
N LEU A 27 10.45 -11.09 2.21
CA LEU A 27 9.93 -9.82 1.68
C LEU A 27 9.55 -9.94 0.20
N PHE A 28 10.44 -10.53 -0.61
CA PHE A 28 10.15 -10.75 -2.04
C PHE A 28 9.00 -11.74 -2.24
N ASP A 29 8.93 -12.81 -1.45
CA ASP A 29 7.82 -13.77 -1.49
C ASP A 29 6.49 -13.10 -1.12
N ALA A 30 6.47 -12.27 -0.07
CA ALA A 30 5.28 -11.52 0.33
C ALA A 30 4.83 -10.51 -0.73
N LEU A 31 5.77 -9.78 -1.35
CA LEU A 31 5.48 -8.87 -2.46
C LEU A 31 4.89 -9.60 -3.66
N ARG A 32 5.47 -10.75 -4.04
CA ARG A 32 4.98 -11.56 -5.15
C ARG A 32 3.54 -12.04 -4.90
N ARG A 33 3.28 -12.58 -3.71
CA ARG A 33 1.93 -13.00 -3.32
C ARG A 33 0.94 -11.85 -3.30
N GLY A 34 1.36 -10.67 -2.83
CA GLY A 34 0.54 -9.46 -2.88
C GLY A 34 0.19 -9.02 -4.30
N VAL A 35 1.12 -9.19 -5.26
CA VAL A 35 0.84 -8.96 -6.69
C VAL A 35 -0.13 -10.00 -7.23
N ASP A 36 0.06 -11.28 -6.91
CA ASP A 36 -0.84 -12.36 -7.34
C ASP A 36 -2.27 -12.11 -6.81
N ASP A 37 -2.42 -11.74 -5.53
CA ASP A 37 -3.70 -11.39 -4.91
C ASP A 37 -4.33 -10.13 -5.54
N PHE A 38 -3.51 -9.12 -5.86
CA PHE A 38 -3.97 -7.92 -6.55
C PHE A 38 -4.49 -8.24 -7.96
N MET A 39 -3.87 -9.17 -8.68
CA MET A 39 -4.34 -9.59 -10.01
C MET A 39 -5.70 -10.33 -9.96
N VAL A 40 -6.03 -10.97 -8.84
CA VAL A 40 -7.35 -11.62 -8.65
C VAL A 40 -8.47 -10.60 -8.57
N LYS A 41 -8.22 -9.44 -7.94
CA LYS A 41 -9.18 -8.33 -7.89
C LYS A 41 -8.43 -6.99 -8.00
N PRO A 42 -8.17 -6.51 -9.22
CA PRO A 42 -7.39 -5.29 -9.42
C PRO A 42 -8.13 -4.11 -8.80
N SER A 43 -7.54 -3.52 -7.77
CA SER A 43 -8.06 -2.30 -7.18
C SER A 43 -7.51 -1.09 -7.94
N HIS A 44 -8.42 -0.21 -8.36
CA HIS A 44 -8.08 0.99 -9.12
C HIS A 44 -7.17 1.99 -8.37
N ILE A 45 -7.01 1.82 -7.06
CA ILE A 45 -6.19 2.67 -6.18
C ILE A 45 -4.70 2.59 -6.54
N VAL A 46 -4.19 1.42 -6.97
CA VAL A 46 -2.79 1.27 -7.39
C VAL A 46 -2.47 2.14 -8.61
N PHE A 47 -3.46 2.32 -9.50
CA PHE A 47 -3.33 3.19 -10.67
C PHE A 47 -3.13 4.65 -10.26
N LEU A 48 -3.91 5.13 -9.28
CA LEU A 48 -3.75 6.46 -8.70
C LEU A 48 -2.38 6.62 -8.02
N CYS A 49 -1.97 5.60 -7.26
CA CYS A 49 -0.68 5.56 -6.57
C CYS A 49 0.51 5.60 -7.54
N MET A 50 0.36 5.07 -8.77
CA MET A 50 1.39 5.11 -9.80
C MET A 50 1.36 6.41 -10.64
N ILE A 51 0.18 6.96 -10.90
CA ILE A 51 0.01 8.22 -11.67
C ILE A 51 0.63 9.41 -10.93
N TYR A 52 0.41 9.54 -9.62
CA TYR A 52 0.86 10.70 -8.85
C TYR A 52 2.39 10.91 -8.87
N PRO A 53 3.21 9.89 -8.57
CA PRO A 53 4.66 9.98 -8.67
C PRO A 53 5.13 10.20 -10.10
N LEU A 54 4.51 9.53 -11.08
CA LEU A 54 4.89 9.67 -12.48
C LEU A 54 4.70 11.11 -12.96
N VAL A 55 3.55 11.71 -12.69
CA VAL A 55 3.28 13.11 -13.01
C VAL A 55 4.21 14.04 -12.24
N GLY A 56 4.50 13.75 -10.97
CA GLY A 56 5.48 14.51 -10.18
C GLY A 56 6.87 14.53 -10.83
N VAL A 57 7.36 13.38 -11.33
CA VAL A 57 8.65 13.28 -12.04
C VAL A 57 8.62 14.03 -13.37
N VAL A 58 7.54 13.92 -14.15
CA VAL A 58 7.38 14.64 -15.41
C VAL A 58 7.38 16.15 -15.18
N LEU A 59 6.63 16.64 -14.19
CA LEU A 59 6.60 18.05 -13.83
C LEU A 59 7.97 18.52 -13.32
N ALA A 60 8.62 17.75 -12.45
CA ALA A 60 9.96 18.11 -11.94
C ALA A 60 10.99 18.22 -13.06
N THR A 61 11.01 17.27 -13.99
CA THR A 61 11.94 17.26 -15.13
C THR A 61 11.68 18.43 -16.09
N TRP A 62 10.43 18.71 -16.44
CA TRP A 62 10.07 19.87 -17.28
C TRP A 62 10.42 21.21 -16.62
N THR A 63 10.20 21.31 -15.31
CA THR A 63 10.36 22.56 -14.58
C THR A 63 11.84 22.85 -14.26
N SER A 64 12.69 21.83 -14.25
CA SER A 64 14.14 21.94 -14.04
C SER A 64 14.90 22.64 -15.18
N GLY A 65 14.37 22.61 -16.41
CA GLY A 65 15.09 23.13 -17.58
C GLY A 65 14.92 24.63 -17.85
N ALA A 66 13.88 25.27 -17.32
CA ALA A 66 13.42 26.59 -17.78
C ALA A 66 13.47 27.71 -16.72
N ASN A 67 14.28 27.57 -15.66
CA ASN A 67 14.20 28.43 -14.45
C ASN A 67 12.78 28.50 -13.84
N ALA A 68 11.94 27.53 -14.16
CA ALA A 68 10.55 27.48 -13.79
C ALA A 68 10.34 26.84 -12.42
N LEU A 69 11.40 26.52 -11.66
CA LEU A 69 11.35 25.91 -10.32
C LEU A 69 10.24 26.46 -9.41
N PRO A 70 9.99 27.79 -9.34
CA PRO A 70 8.87 28.34 -8.57
C PRO A 70 7.48 27.85 -9.02
N LEU A 71 7.29 27.46 -10.28
CA LEU A 71 6.06 26.92 -10.85
C LEU A 71 5.82 25.44 -10.49
N LEU A 72 6.84 24.74 -9.97
CA LEU A 72 6.71 23.34 -9.57
C LEU A 72 5.64 23.16 -8.49
N PHE A 73 5.64 24.03 -7.47
CA PHE A 73 4.65 23.97 -6.39
C PHE A 73 3.22 24.25 -6.89
N PRO A 74 2.95 25.34 -7.66
CA PRO A 74 1.66 25.55 -8.30
C PRO A 74 1.20 24.40 -9.20
N LEU A 75 2.10 23.81 -9.99
CA LEU A 75 1.76 22.70 -10.89
C LEU A 75 1.39 21.43 -10.12
N VAL A 76 2.18 21.05 -9.12
CA VAL A 76 1.92 19.87 -8.29
C VAL A 76 0.65 20.04 -7.45
N SER A 77 0.45 21.21 -6.85
CA SER A 77 -0.77 21.50 -6.08
C SER A 77 -2.01 21.56 -6.96
N GLY A 78 -1.94 22.18 -8.15
CA GLY A 78 -3.03 22.18 -9.13
C GLY A 78 -3.37 20.79 -9.64
N PHE A 79 -2.37 19.95 -9.90
CA PHE A 79 -2.56 18.55 -10.25
C PHE A 79 -3.25 17.75 -9.13
N ALA A 80 -2.88 17.99 -7.87
CA ALA A 80 -3.53 17.34 -6.73
C ALA A 80 -5.03 17.63 -6.63
N LEU A 81 -5.48 18.80 -7.11
CA LEU A 81 -6.92 19.15 -7.17
C LEU A 81 -7.69 18.37 -8.25
N ILE A 82 -7.01 17.85 -9.27
CA ILE A 82 -7.64 17.04 -10.33
C ILE A 82 -7.85 15.60 -9.87
N GLY A 83 -7.03 15.10 -8.95
CA GLY A 83 -7.09 13.73 -8.46
C GLY A 83 -8.44 13.27 -7.91
N PRO A 84 -9.15 14.05 -7.06
CA PRO A 84 -10.49 13.72 -6.62
C PRO A 84 -11.49 13.51 -7.76
N PHE A 85 -11.39 14.29 -8.84
CA PHE A 85 -12.24 14.13 -10.03
C PHE A 85 -11.86 12.89 -10.84
N ALA A 86 -10.57 12.63 -11.01
CA ALA A 86 -10.08 11.42 -11.68
C ALA A 86 -10.48 10.14 -10.92
N ALA A 87 -10.54 10.20 -9.58
CA ALA A 87 -10.96 9.10 -8.72
C ALA A 87 -12.45 8.75 -8.88
N ILE A 88 -13.31 9.68 -9.33
CA ILE A 88 -14.74 9.42 -9.53
C ILE A 88 -14.95 8.28 -10.55
N GLY A 89 -14.24 8.31 -11.68
CA GLY A 89 -14.35 7.26 -12.71
C GLY A 89 -13.87 5.88 -12.24
N LEU A 90 -13.16 5.80 -11.12
CA LEU A 90 -12.68 4.56 -10.51
C LEU A 90 -13.66 3.99 -9.47
N TYR A 91 -14.63 4.79 -9.01
CA TYR A 91 -15.67 4.35 -8.06
C TYR A 91 -16.85 3.65 -8.75
N GLU A 92 -17.03 3.86 -10.05
CA GLU A 92 -18.12 3.27 -10.83
C GLU A 92 -17.83 1.84 -11.34
N ILE A 93 -16.63 1.30 -11.06
CA ILE A 93 -16.17 -0.05 -11.45
C ILE A 93 -15.93 -0.89 -10.18
#